data_AF-A0AAX4HQP4-F1
#
_entry.id   AF-A0AAX4HQP4-F1
#
_cell.length_a   1.000
_cell.length_b   1.000
_cell.length_c   1.000
_cell.angle_alpha   90.00
_cell.angle_beta   90.00
_cell.angle_gamma   90.00
#
_symmetry.space_group_name_H-M   'P 1'
#
loop_
_entity.id
_entity.type
_entity.pdbx_description
1 polymer ?
#
loop_
_entity_poly.entity_id
_entity_poly.type
_entity_poly.pdbx_seq_one_letter_code
_entity_poly.pdbx_strand_id
1 'polypeptide(L)'
;MAVLFDAYRKHISGTKPLKYTPTVELDIIFDVLDGCDMKCPGCFVERKNKFTTRDLENIHILTQEFLNQGIDANELFLGPTDIFEAGNFDQLVDAPLFDRLVEQYAALTFTSTMLTEHEELKRRVKKLSNIMAPYGKRFELFVILDIEKYHAGDKEYLEQFDRNLKVIADIDGRLKKQVNIFFIANFYPEMFDNISITELNARIRSDYGTKFKINPSFARAKNAALIEKQSKTLSHLLENQIDDSKIRNVFMNMIDIYFGGDTFHPLSYTDGRLFIAPYFYEFVALKKPELEIRAREDGRFYMGDVFAKREELTIQQYAHAEDLPECAGCPFLPNCVSRNHIQFMKMNQITSCVVPKKLYRSSYKTVEY
;
A
#
# COMPACT_ATOMS: atom_id res chain seq x y z
N MET A 1 -29.50 5.40 17.15
CA MET A 1 -29.76 5.08 15.73
C MET A 1 -29.08 3.76 15.40
N ALA A 2 -29.75 2.65 15.67
CA ALA A 2 -29.25 1.30 15.43
C ALA A 2 -30.13 0.64 14.36
N VAL A 3 -29.94 1.03 13.10
CA VAL A 3 -30.62 0.40 11.95
C VAL A 3 -29.65 0.52 10.76
N LEU A 4 -29.40 -0.59 10.05
CA LEU A 4 -28.70 -0.73 8.74
C LEU A 4 -27.20 -1.16 8.70
N PHE A 5 -26.69 -2.02 9.57
CA PHE A 5 -25.30 -2.55 9.41
C PHE A 5 -25.14 -4.07 9.38
N ASP A 6 -26.20 -4.87 9.58
CA ASP A 6 -26.06 -6.34 9.62
C ASP A 6 -25.76 -7.01 8.27
N ALA A 7 -26.00 -6.34 7.13
CA ALA A 7 -25.66 -6.88 5.82
C ALA A 7 -24.15 -6.81 5.52
N TYR A 8 -23.40 -5.88 6.14
CA TYR A 8 -21.98 -5.63 5.83
C TYR A 8 -21.02 -6.62 6.50
N ARG A 9 -21.40 -7.16 7.66
CA ARG A 9 -20.56 -8.07 8.47
C ARG A 9 -20.20 -9.39 7.78
N LYS A 10 -20.91 -9.78 6.72
CA LYS A 10 -20.63 -11.01 5.95
C LYS A 10 -19.64 -10.81 4.79
N HIS A 11 -19.32 -9.57 4.43
CA HIS A 11 -18.60 -9.25 3.19
C HIS A 11 -17.22 -8.62 3.42
N ILE A 12 -16.84 -8.36 4.67
CA ILE A 12 -15.46 -7.99 4.99
C ILE A 12 -14.77 -9.23 5.54
N SER A 13 -13.75 -9.66 4.82
CA SER A 13 -13.02 -10.89 5.01
C SER A 13 -12.79 -11.20 6.50
N GLY A 14 -13.49 -12.23 6.98
CA GLY A 14 -13.08 -12.93 8.18
C GLY A 14 -11.63 -13.34 7.98
N THR A 15 -10.79 -13.08 8.99
CA THR A 15 -9.40 -13.51 9.03
C THR A 15 -9.35 -15.01 8.83
N LYS A 16 -9.15 -15.46 7.59
CA LYS A 16 -8.52 -16.77 7.39
C LYS A 16 -7.12 -16.63 7.98
N PRO A 17 -6.69 -17.55 8.85
CA PRO A 17 -5.27 -17.67 9.12
C PRO A 17 -4.59 -17.81 7.76
N LEU A 18 -3.59 -16.96 7.50
CA LEU A 18 -2.68 -17.20 6.40
C LEU A 18 -2.01 -18.55 6.69
N LYS A 19 -2.56 -19.63 6.14
CA LYS A 19 -1.73 -20.77 5.74
C LYS A 19 -0.88 -20.21 4.60
N TYR A 20 0.16 -19.49 4.95
CA TYR A 20 1.11 -18.93 4.00
C TYR A 20 1.87 -20.13 3.44
N THR A 21 1.44 -20.60 2.27
CA THR A 21 2.35 -21.35 1.41
C THR A 21 3.27 -20.28 0.83
N PRO A 22 4.59 -20.30 1.07
CA PRO A 22 5.47 -19.27 0.55
C PRO A 22 5.43 -19.32 -0.98
N THR A 23 4.70 -18.37 -1.58
CA THR A 23 4.73 -18.06 -3.00
C THR A 23 5.61 -16.84 -3.18
N VAL A 24 6.47 -16.88 -4.19
CA VAL A 24 7.24 -15.71 -4.62
C VAL A 24 6.33 -14.90 -5.52
N GLU A 25 6.15 -13.62 -5.21
CA GLU A 25 5.12 -12.79 -5.81
C GLU A 25 5.67 -11.45 -6.31
N LEU A 26 5.15 -10.99 -7.45
CA LEU A 26 5.39 -9.67 -8.03
C LEU A 26 4.21 -8.74 -7.70
N ASP A 27 4.52 -7.60 -7.10
CA ASP A 27 3.58 -6.50 -6.89
C ASP A 27 4.10 -5.25 -7.58
N ILE A 28 3.26 -4.55 -8.34
CA ILE A 28 3.64 -3.32 -9.04
C ILE A 28 2.73 -2.17 -8.62
N ILE A 29 3.34 -1.11 -8.07
CA ILE A 29 2.70 0.20 -7.93
C ILE A 29 2.88 0.95 -9.25
N PHE A 30 1.79 1.08 -10.00
CA PHE A 30 1.73 1.83 -11.24
C PHE A 30 1.24 3.25 -10.97
N ASP A 31 2.19 4.15 -10.69
CA ASP A 31 1.94 5.54 -10.31
C ASP A 31 1.87 6.43 -11.55
N VAL A 32 0.70 6.34 -12.21
CA VAL A 32 0.40 6.95 -13.51
C VAL A 32 -0.81 7.88 -13.51
N LEU A 33 -1.48 8.01 -12.37
CA LEU A 33 -2.69 8.81 -12.24
C LEU A 33 -2.36 10.30 -12.15
N ASP A 34 -3.07 11.10 -12.93
CA ASP A 34 -2.98 12.55 -12.98
C ASP A 34 -4.20 13.18 -12.30
N GLY A 35 -3.98 14.15 -11.42
CA GLY A 35 -5.04 14.88 -10.72
C GLY A 35 -5.56 14.20 -9.45
N CYS A 36 -5.79 15.02 -8.43
CA CYS A 36 -6.58 14.69 -7.24
C CYS A 36 -6.82 15.98 -6.45
N ASP A 37 -8.08 16.35 -6.27
CA ASP A 37 -8.47 17.61 -5.64
C ASP A 37 -8.50 17.51 -4.10
N MET A 38 -8.37 16.30 -3.57
CA MET A 38 -8.46 16.03 -2.14
C MET A 38 -7.25 16.57 -1.37
N LYS A 39 -7.48 17.18 -0.21
CA LYS A 39 -6.44 17.75 0.66
C LYS A 39 -6.30 16.96 1.95
N CYS A 40 -6.13 15.65 1.83
CA CYS A 40 -5.97 14.77 2.98
C CYS A 40 -4.80 15.22 3.86
N PRO A 41 -4.98 15.35 5.18
CA PRO A 41 -3.89 15.62 6.12
C PRO A 41 -2.74 14.63 5.92
N GLY A 42 -1.50 15.10 6.03
CA GLY A 42 -0.30 14.27 5.89
C GLY A 42 -0.03 13.70 4.48
N CYS A 43 -0.70 14.16 3.42
CA CYS A 43 -0.51 13.63 2.07
C CYS A 43 0.73 14.21 1.37
N PHE A 44 1.63 13.34 0.91
CA PHE A 44 2.82 13.68 0.11
C PHE A 44 2.83 13.00 -1.28
N VAL A 45 1.67 12.55 -1.75
CA VAL A 45 1.52 11.91 -3.06
C VAL A 45 1.71 12.95 -4.18
N GLU A 46 2.51 12.60 -5.19
CA GLU A 46 2.59 13.37 -6.43
C GLU A 46 1.32 13.17 -7.26
N ARG A 47 0.75 14.26 -7.78
CA ARG A 47 -0.57 14.27 -8.44
C ARG A 47 -0.51 14.68 -9.90
N LYS A 48 0.68 14.63 -10.49
CA LYS A 48 0.96 15.13 -11.85
C LYS A 48 1.73 14.08 -12.65
N ASN A 49 1.32 12.83 -12.51
CA ASN A 49 1.93 11.73 -13.25
C ASN A 49 1.29 11.62 -14.63
N LYS A 50 1.99 10.95 -15.54
CA LYS A 50 1.49 10.65 -16.88
C LYS A 50 1.87 9.23 -17.24
N PHE A 51 1.17 8.69 -18.22
CA PHE A 51 1.58 7.45 -18.87
C PHE A 51 1.43 7.55 -20.39
N THR A 52 2.10 6.61 -21.05
CA THR A 52 2.09 6.38 -22.48
C THR A 52 1.71 4.91 -22.74
N THR A 53 1.34 4.58 -23.97
CA THR A 53 1.11 3.18 -24.37
C THR A 53 2.35 2.31 -24.15
N ARG A 54 3.55 2.87 -24.35
CA ARG A 54 4.82 2.18 -24.11
C ARG A 54 4.99 1.78 -22.65
N ASP A 55 4.46 2.57 -21.71
CA ASP A 55 4.55 2.26 -20.29
C ASP A 55 3.73 1.01 -19.95
N LEU A 56 2.52 0.89 -20.52
CA LEU A 56 1.68 -0.32 -20.40
C LEU A 56 2.35 -1.53 -21.05
N GLU A 57 2.95 -1.36 -22.23
CA GLU A 57 3.71 -2.43 -22.91
C GLU A 57 4.88 -2.92 -22.05
N ASN A 58 5.65 -2.00 -21.49
CA ASN A 58 6.80 -2.31 -20.64
C ASN A 58 6.39 -3.10 -19.39
N ILE A 59 5.32 -2.68 -18.71
CA ILE A 59 4.81 -3.42 -17.54
C ILE A 59 4.25 -4.77 -17.94
N HIS A 60 3.50 -4.85 -19.05
CA HIS A 60 2.94 -6.11 -19.54
C HIS A 60 4.05 -7.14 -19.83
N ILE A 61 5.08 -6.73 -20.58
CA ILE A 61 6.23 -7.58 -20.95
C ILE A 61 7.01 -8.01 -19.71
N LEU A 62 7.34 -7.07 -18.81
CA LEU A 62 8.04 -7.39 -17.57
C LEU A 62 7.25 -8.42 -16.75
N THR A 63 5.95 -8.22 -16.60
CA THR A 63 5.07 -9.14 -15.87
C THR A 63 5.04 -10.53 -16.52
N GLN A 64 5.01 -10.62 -17.86
CA GLN A 64 5.12 -11.89 -18.57
C GLN A 64 6.44 -12.62 -18.29
N GLU A 65 7.56 -11.91 -18.18
CA GLU A 65 8.84 -12.54 -17.82
C GLU A 65 8.77 -13.21 -16.44
N PHE A 66 8.22 -12.53 -15.43
CA PHE A 66 8.03 -13.11 -14.09
C PHE A 66 7.13 -14.35 -14.12
N LEU A 67 5.97 -14.26 -14.80
CA LEU A 67 5.03 -15.38 -14.92
C LEU A 67 5.67 -16.59 -15.62
N ASN A 68 6.44 -16.36 -16.68
CA ASN A 68 7.15 -17.43 -17.41
C ASN A 68 8.23 -18.14 -16.57
N GLN A 69 8.65 -17.54 -15.45
CA GLN A 69 9.58 -18.14 -14.49
C GLN A 69 8.87 -18.73 -13.26
N GLY A 70 7.53 -18.76 -13.26
CA GLY A 70 6.74 -19.30 -12.16
C GLY A 70 6.62 -18.36 -10.96
N ILE A 71 6.85 -17.06 -11.15
CA ILE A 71 6.59 -16.04 -10.12
C ILE A 71 5.22 -15.43 -10.41
N ASP A 72 4.31 -15.53 -9.44
CA ASP A 72 2.94 -15.06 -9.60
C ASP A 72 2.88 -13.52 -9.56
N ALA A 73 2.08 -12.91 -10.42
CA ALA A 73 1.76 -11.49 -10.34
C ALA A 73 0.55 -11.31 -9.41
N ASN A 74 0.79 -10.84 -8.18
CA ASN A 74 -0.23 -10.78 -7.15
C ASN A 74 -1.05 -9.48 -7.27
N GLU A 75 -0.45 -8.31 -7.08
CA GLU A 75 -1.15 -7.02 -7.08
C GLU A 75 -0.61 -6.01 -8.11
N LEU A 76 -1.52 -5.42 -8.88
CA LEU A 76 -1.28 -4.19 -9.63
C LEU A 76 -1.99 -3.03 -8.91
N PHE A 77 -1.22 -2.17 -8.28
CA PHE A 77 -1.73 -0.99 -7.58
C PHE A 77 -1.78 0.21 -8.52
N LEU A 78 -2.97 0.72 -8.84
CA LEU A 78 -3.13 1.96 -9.62
C LEU A 78 -3.16 3.17 -8.69
N GLY A 79 -2.07 3.93 -8.63
CA GLY A 79 -1.96 5.07 -7.74
C GLY A 79 -0.55 5.27 -7.17
N PRO A 80 -0.40 6.07 -6.10
CA PRO A 80 -1.29 6.08 -4.92
C PRO A 80 -2.35 7.19 -4.87
N THR A 81 -2.55 7.95 -5.95
CA THR A 81 -3.58 8.98 -6.11
C THR A 81 -5.00 8.40 -6.07
N ASP A 82 -6.00 9.22 -5.69
CA ASP A 82 -7.41 8.80 -5.68
C ASP A 82 -7.88 8.44 -7.11
N ILE A 83 -8.14 7.14 -7.34
CA ILE A 83 -8.51 6.63 -8.67
C ILE A 83 -9.81 7.24 -9.20
N PHE A 84 -10.73 7.60 -8.31
CA PHE A 84 -12.04 8.13 -8.70
C PHE A 84 -12.04 9.63 -8.94
N GLU A 85 -10.98 10.34 -8.54
CA GLU A 85 -10.74 11.75 -8.86
C GLU A 85 -9.76 11.96 -10.02
N ALA A 86 -8.97 10.94 -10.38
CA ALA A 86 -7.93 11.07 -11.40
C ALA A 86 -8.51 11.58 -12.72
N GLY A 87 -7.96 12.69 -13.23
CA GLY A 87 -8.38 13.34 -14.47
C GLY A 87 -8.09 12.51 -15.71
N ASN A 88 -7.13 11.59 -15.63
CA ASN A 88 -6.78 10.65 -16.70
C ASN A 88 -7.36 9.24 -16.51
N PHE A 89 -8.35 9.05 -15.62
CA PHE A 89 -8.95 7.74 -15.36
C PHE A 89 -9.44 7.05 -16.64
N ASP A 90 -10.28 7.73 -17.43
CA ASP A 90 -10.84 7.13 -18.64
C ASP A 90 -9.75 6.81 -19.66
N GLN A 91 -8.76 7.71 -19.81
CA GLN A 91 -7.61 7.49 -20.67
C GLN A 91 -6.86 6.20 -20.29
N LEU A 92 -6.65 5.94 -19.00
CA LEU A 92 -5.95 4.75 -18.51
C LEU A 92 -6.75 3.47 -18.74
N VAL A 93 -8.00 3.43 -18.30
CA VAL A 93 -8.78 2.19 -18.33
C VAL A 93 -9.29 1.83 -19.74
N ASP A 94 -9.37 2.81 -20.65
CA ASP A 94 -9.66 2.59 -22.07
C ASP A 94 -8.39 2.37 -22.91
N ALA A 95 -7.20 2.47 -22.30
CA ALA A 95 -5.96 2.33 -23.04
C ALA A 95 -5.85 0.92 -23.64
N PRO A 96 -5.35 0.81 -24.89
CA PRO A 96 -4.95 -0.47 -25.43
C PRO A 96 -4.00 -1.18 -24.46
N LEU A 97 -4.19 -2.48 -24.25
CA LEU A 97 -3.47 -3.34 -23.30
C LEU A 97 -3.85 -3.24 -21.82
N PHE A 98 -4.64 -2.25 -21.37
CA PHE A 98 -5.02 -2.20 -19.95
C PHE A 98 -5.75 -3.48 -19.51
N ASP A 99 -6.72 -3.94 -20.29
CA ASP A 99 -7.44 -5.21 -20.03
C ASP A 99 -6.50 -6.43 -19.97
N ARG A 100 -5.50 -6.48 -20.86
CA ARG A 100 -4.50 -7.56 -20.90
C ARG A 100 -3.53 -7.49 -19.73
N LEU A 101 -3.27 -6.28 -19.24
CA LEU A 101 -2.50 -6.08 -18.03
C LEU A 101 -3.30 -6.56 -16.82
N VAL A 102 -4.59 -6.21 -16.72
CA VAL A 102 -5.48 -6.69 -15.66
C VAL A 102 -5.56 -8.23 -15.63
N GLU A 103 -5.61 -8.89 -16.79
CA GLU A 103 -5.61 -10.34 -16.91
C GLU A 103 -4.42 -11.02 -16.18
N GLN A 104 -3.25 -10.37 -16.12
CA GLN A 104 -2.03 -10.97 -15.56
C GLN A 104 -2.01 -11.03 -14.03
N TYR A 105 -2.71 -10.14 -13.35
CA TYR A 105 -2.62 -9.98 -11.90
C TYR A 105 -3.75 -10.72 -11.16
N ALA A 106 -3.52 -11.17 -9.94
CA ALA A 106 -4.58 -11.76 -9.11
C ALA A 106 -5.57 -10.68 -8.59
N ALA A 107 -5.07 -9.46 -8.37
CA ALA A 107 -5.81 -8.35 -7.80
C ALA A 107 -5.46 -7.01 -8.46
N LEU A 108 -6.45 -6.11 -8.50
CA LEU A 108 -6.20 -4.69 -8.71
C LEU A 108 -6.43 -3.95 -7.39
N THR A 109 -5.46 -3.12 -7.02
CA THR A 109 -5.47 -2.33 -5.80
C THR A 109 -5.59 -0.85 -6.12
N PHE A 110 -6.42 -0.13 -5.37
CA PHE A 110 -6.70 1.29 -5.60
C PHE A 110 -6.67 2.08 -4.30
N THR A 111 -6.41 3.38 -4.39
CA THR A 111 -6.66 4.34 -3.31
C THR A 111 -7.89 5.17 -3.64
N SER A 112 -8.76 5.45 -2.67
CA SER A 112 -9.76 6.51 -2.79
C SER A 112 -10.11 7.15 -1.44
N THR A 113 -10.53 8.41 -1.46
CA THR A 113 -11.12 9.12 -0.31
C THR A 113 -12.60 8.82 -0.14
N MET A 114 -13.25 8.23 -1.16
CA MET A 114 -14.70 8.06 -1.24
C MET A 114 -15.48 9.38 -1.23
N LEU A 115 -14.81 10.51 -1.57
CA LEU A 115 -15.41 11.84 -1.63
C LEU A 115 -15.68 12.34 -3.05
N THR A 116 -15.45 11.49 -4.06
CA THR A 116 -15.89 11.75 -5.43
C THR A 116 -17.41 11.93 -5.49
N GLU A 117 -17.86 12.73 -6.45
CA GLU A 117 -19.28 12.86 -6.79
C GLU A 117 -19.87 11.45 -7.03
N HIS A 118 -21.07 11.21 -6.50
CA HIS A 118 -21.63 9.86 -6.36
C HIS A 118 -21.84 9.17 -7.71
N GLU A 119 -22.40 9.86 -8.70
CA GLU A 119 -22.65 9.27 -10.01
C GLU A 119 -21.36 9.04 -10.79
N GLU A 120 -20.38 9.94 -10.66
CA GLU A 120 -19.05 9.73 -11.24
C GLU A 120 -18.33 8.54 -10.62
N LEU A 121 -18.34 8.40 -9.29
CA LEU A 121 -17.78 7.22 -8.62
C LEU A 121 -18.44 5.94 -9.12
N LYS A 122 -19.77 5.92 -9.18
CA LYS A 122 -20.55 4.77 -9.68
C LYS A 122 -20.23 4.43 -11.12
N ARG A 123 -20.03 5.42 -11.99
CA ARG A 123 -19.60 5.21 -13.38
C ARG A 123 -18.22 4.54 -13.44
N ARG A 124 -17.25 5.06 -12.70
CA ARG A 124 -15.87 4.56 -12.67
C ARG A 124 -15.76 3.17 -12.06
N VAL A 125 -16.44 2.93 -10.94
CA VAL A 125 -16.54 1.61 -10.30
C VAL A 125 -17.16 0.59 -11.24
N LYS A 126 -18.25 0.93 -11.93
CA LYS A 126 -18.87 0.05 -12.93
C LYS A 126 -17.88 -0.31 -14.03
N LYS A 127 -17.12 0.68 -14.53
CA LYS A 127 -16.13 0.48 -15.58
C LYS A 127 -15.02 -0.49 -15.16
N LEU A 128 -14.41 -0.27 -14.00
CA LEU A 128 -13.41 -1.18 -13.42
C LEU A 128 -13.99 -2.59 -13.21
N SER A 129 -15.19 -2.69 -12.62
CA SER A 129 -15.82 -3.98 -12.36
C SER A 129 -16.08 -4.80 -13.63
N ASN A 130 -16.41 -4.13 -14.75
CA ASN A 130 -16.63 -4.79 -16.03
C ASN A 130 -15.35 -5.34 -16.64
N ILE A 131 -14.22 -4.64 -16.46
CA ILE A 131 -12.89 -5.09 -16.91
C ILE A 131 -12.42 -6.28 -16.06
N MET A 132 -12.67 -6.25 -14.75
CA MET A 132 -12.17 -7.26 -13.81
C MET A 132 -13.00 -8.53 -13.77
N ALA A 133 -14.33 -8.44 -13.96
CA ALA A 133 -15.25 -9.57 -13.79
C ALA A 133 -14.95 -10.79 -14.69
N PRO A 134 -14.59 -10.65 -15.98
CA PRO A 134 -14.27 -11.78 -16.86
C PRO A 134 -13.14 -12.66 -16.32
N TYR A 135 -12.15 -12.05 -15.66
CA TYR A 135 -10.98 -12.74 -15.14
C TYR A 135 -11.13 -13.16 -13.67
N GLY A 136 -12.22 -12.77 -13.02
CA GLY A 136 -12.48 -13.06 -11.61
C GLY A 136 -11.40 -12.50 -10.69
N LYS A 137 -10.96 -11.25 -10.91
CA LYS A 137 -9.91 -10.60 -10.09
C LYS A 137 -10.45 -10.09 -8.77
N ARG A 138 -9.55 -10.01 -7.76
CA ARG A 138 -9.84 -9.30 -6.51
C ARG A 138 -9.82 -7.79 -6.73
N PHE A 139 -10.78 -7.10 -6.13
CA PHE A 139 -10.86 -5.65 -6.07
C PHE A 139 -10.44 -5.21 -4.69
N GLU A 140 -9.30 -4.55 -4.58
CA GLU A 140 -8.76 -4.11 -3.31
C GLU A 140 -8.78 -2.59 -3.23
N LEU A 141 -9.37 -2.04 -2.17
CA LEU A 141 -9.55 -0.61 -2.03
C LEU A 141 -8.99 -0.12 -0.70
N PHE A 142 -8.01 0.77 -0.78
CA PHE A 142 -7.49 1.52 0.35
C PHE A 142 -8.26 2.84 0.45
N VAL A 143 -9.13 2.92 1.44
CA VAL A 143 -9.98 4.09 1.69
C VAL A 143 -9.28 5.05 2.64
N ILE A 144 -8.96 6.24 2.16
CA ILE A 144 -8.36 7.32 2.98
C ILE A 144 -9.45 7.92 3.88
N LEU A 145 -9.35 7.65 5.17
CA LEU A 145 -10.26 8.16 6.18
C LEU A 145 -9.80 9.53 6.71
N ASP A 146 -10.72 10.49 6.76
CA ASP A 146 -10.53 11.72 7.52
C ASP A 146 -10.89 11.43 8.98
N ILE A 147 -9.88 11.17 9.80
CA ILE A 147 -10.06 10.72 11.19
C ILE A 147 -10.79 11.78 12.01
N GLU A 148 -10.52 13.07 11.81
CA GLU A 148 -11.13 14.14 12.59
C GLU A 148 -12.63 14.20 12.30
N LYS A 149 -13.02 14.22 11.02
CA LYS A 149 -14.43 14.23 10.61
C LYS A 149 -15.16 12.96 11.03
N TYR A 150 -14.52 11.79 10.84
CA TYR A 150 -15.08 10.51 11.27
C TYR A 150 -15.29 10.46 12.79
N HIS A 151 -14.28 10.88 13.56
CA HIS A 151 -14.34 10.88 15.01
C HIS A 151 -15.41 11.84 15.54
N ALA A 152 -15.46 13.05 14.99
CA ALA A 152 -16.44 14.09 15.32
C ALA A 152 -17.88 13.74 14.92
N GLY A 153 -18.08 12.71 14.08
CA GLY A 153 -19.40 12.34 13.59
C GLY A 153 -19.96 13.35 12.59
N ASP A 154 -19.10 13.95 11.76
CA ASP A 154 -19.50 14.89 10.72
C ASP A 154 -20.52 14.23 9.78
N LYS A 155 -21.77 14.69 9.87
CA LYS A 155 -22.89 14.07 9.18
C LYS A 155 -22.76 14.18 7.66
N GLU A 156 -22.31 15.31 7.14
CA GLU A 156 -22.19 15.52 5.69
C GLU A 156 -21.12 14.60 5.11
N TYR A 157 -19.96 14.56 5.78
CA TYR A 157 -18.86 13.66 5.44
C TYR A 157 -19.30 12.19 5.47
N LEU A 158 -19.87 11.74 6.59
CA LEU A 158 -20.26 10.34 6.76
C LEU A 158 -21.36 9.92 5.78
N GLU A 159 -22.34 10.79 5.52
CA GLU A 159 -23.39 10.48 4.55
C GLU A 159 -22.85 10.29 3.14
N GLN A 160 -21.95 11.16 2.67
CA GLN A 160 -21.34 10.99 1.35
C GLN A 160 -20.45 9.75 1.31
N PHE A 161 -19.59 9.60 2.32
CA PHE A 161 -18.66 8.48 2.46
C PHE A 161 -19.41 7.13 2.43
N ASP A 162 -20.45 6.98 3.26
CA ASP A 162 -21.26 5.75 3.33
C ASP A 162 -22.06 5.50 2.06
N ARG A 163 -22.60 6.55 1.42
CA ARG A 163 -23.30 6.45 0.13
C ARG A 163 -22.37 5.90 -0.95
N ASN A 164 -21.13 6.36 -1.01
CA ASN A 164 -20.14 5.90 -1.98
C ASN A 164 -19.60 4.50 -1.63
N LEU A 165 -19.41 4.20 -0.35
CA LEU A 165 -18.97 2.88 0.09
C LEU A 165 -19.97 1.77 -0.28
N LYS A 166 -21.27 2.08 -0.23
CA LYS A 166 -22.35 1.19 -0.72
C LYS A 166 -22.15 0.77 -2.16
N VAL A 167 -21.71 1.67 -3.03
CA VAL A 167 -21.46 1.37 -4.45
C VAL A 167 -20.39 0.30 -4.62
N ILE A 168 -19.32 0.35 -3.81
CA ILE A 168 -18.24 -0.63 -3.81
C ILE A 168 -18.74 -1.97 -3.26
N ALA A 169 -19.54 -1.95 -2.20
CA ALA A 169 -20.10 -3.17 -1.62
C ALA A 169 -21.08 -3.87 -2.57
N ASP A 170 -21.84 -3.12 -3.38
CA ASP A 170 -22.87 -3.67 -4.26
C ASP A 170 -22.29 -4.36 -5.52
N ILE A 171 -21.04 -4.07 -5.92
CA ILE A 171 -20.39 -4.80 -7.03
C ILE A 171 -19.91 -6.20 -6.65
N ASP A 172 -19.96 -6.55 -5.36
CA ASP A 172 -19.44 -7.81 -4.82
C ASP A 172 -20.12 -9.04 -5.44
N GLY A 173 -21.41 -8.92 -5.78
CA GLY A 173 -22.15 -9.96 -6.50
C GLY A 173 -21.59 -10.24 -7.91
N ARG A 174 -21.03 -9.22 -8.57
CA ARG A 174 -20.41 -9.35 -9.90
C ARG A 174 -19.00 -9.93 -9.84
N LEU A 175 -18.25 -9.58 -8.80
CA LEU A 175 -16.89 -10.06 -8.58
C LEU A 175 -16.83 -11.34 -7.73
N LYS A 176 -17.99 -11.95 -7.41
CA LYS A 176 -18.11 -13.20 -6.64
C LYS A 176 -17.48 -13.13 -5.24
N LYS A 177 -17.75 -12.07 -4.47
CA LYS A 177 -17.22 -11.93 -3.10
C LYS A 177 -15.70 -11.70 -3.03
N GLN A 178 -15.16 -10.98 -4.00
CA GLN A 178 -13.72 -10.70 -4.12
C GLN A 178 -13.38 -9.21 -3.88
N VAL A 179 -14.25 -8.48 -3.19
CA VAL A 179 -14.00 -7.09 -2.81
C VAL A 179 -13.39 -7.03 -1.40
N ASN A 180 -12.19 -6.45 -1.31
CA ASN A 180 -11.50 -6.18 -0.05
C ASN A 180 -11.40 -4.66 0.16
N ILE A 181 -11.80 -4.18 1.33
CA ILE A 181 -11.73 -2.75 1.67
C ILE A 181 -10.90 -2.60 2.93
N PHE A 182 -9.89 -1.74 2.90
CA PHE A 182 -9.03 -1.39 4.03
C PHE A 182 -9.10 0.10 4.28
N PHE A 183 -9.27 0.51 5.54
CA PHE A 183 -9.22 1.93 5.87
C PHE A 183 -7.78 2.32 6.16
N ILE A 184 -7.35 3.46 5.61
CA ILE A 184 -6.02 3.99 5.81
C ILE A 184 -6.09 5.48 6.13
N ALA A 185 -5.09 6.02 6.81
CA ALA A 185 -4.91 7.46 6.88
C ALA A 185 -3.42 7.81 6.82
N ASN A 186 -3.10 8.94 6.18
CA ASN A 186 -1.72 9.37 6.08
C ASN A 186 -1.25 9.90 7.42
N PHE A 187 -0.12 9.42 7.93
CA PHE A 187 0.41 9.89 9.20
C PHE A 187 0.70 11.39 9.20
N TYR A 188 0.32 12.05 10.29
CA TYR A 188 0.76 13.37 10.70
C TYR A 188 0.84 13.42 12.24
N PRO A 189 1.68 14.28 12.84
CA PRO A 189 1.98 14.21 14.27
C PRO A 189 0.76 14.29 15.20
N GLU A 190 -0.23 15.11 14.86
CA GLU A 190 -1.44 15.40 15.65
C GLU A 190 -2.58 14.37 15.43
N MET A 191 -2.36 13.36 14.58
CA MET A 191 -3.38 12.40 14.13
C MET A 191 -4.16 11.71 15.26
N PHE A 192 -3.51 11.51 16.41
CA PHE A 192 -4.06 10.74 17.53
C PHE A 192 -4.20 11.58 18.81
N ASP A 193 -4.28 12.91 18.69
CA ASP A 193 -4.46 13.80 19.83
C ASP A 193 -5.85 13.66 20.46
N ASN A 194 -6.87 13.37 19.64
CA ASN A 194 -8.28 13.28 20.06
C ASN A 194 -8.82 11.84 20.15
N ILE A 195 -8.12 10.87 19.56
CA ILE A 195 -8.52 9.46 19.57
C ILE A 195 -7.27 8.57 19.54
N SER A 196 -7.24 7.51 20.36
CA SER A 196 -6.15 6.54 20.34
C SER A 196 -6.24 5.58 19.14
N ILE A 197 -5.11 4.99 18.71
CA ILE A 197 -5.09 3.97 17.65
C ILE A 197 -6.02 2.79 17.96
N THR A 198 -6.04 2.33 19.22
CA THR A 198 -6.86 1.18 19.62
C THR A 198 -8.34 1.51 19.58
N GLU A 199 -8.73 2.70 20.04
CA GLU A 199 -10.12 3.15 20.00
C GLU A 199 -10.61 3.35 18.56
N LEU A 200 -9.78 3.99 17.71
CA LEU A 200 -10.10 4.17 16.30
C LEU A 200 -10.30 2.82 15.58
N ASN A 201 -9.37 1.87 15.79
CA ASN A 201 -9.50 0.52 15.23
C ASN A 201 -10.76 -0.20 15.71
N ALA A 202 -11.07 -0.13 17.02
CA ALA A 202 -12.26 -0.75 17.57
C ALA A 202 -13.55 -0.17 16.98
N ARG A 203 -13.60 1.16 16.80
CA ARG A 203 -14.74 1.86 16.20
C ARG A 203 -14.91 1.50 14.73
N ILE A 204 -13.85 1.55 13.92
CA ILE A 204 -13.88 1.17 12.50
C ILE A 204 -14.31 -0.30 12.33
N ARG A 205 -13.82 -1.19 13.19
CA ARG A 205 -14.22 -2.60 13.18
C ARG A 205 -15.69 -2.78 13.57
N SER A 206 -16.19 -2.00 14.51
CA SER A 206 -17.61 -2.02 14.91
C SER A 206 -18.52 -1.52 13.79
N ASP A 207 -18.17 -0.38 13.20
CA ASP A 207 -19.01 0.36 12.23
C ASP A 207 -18.98 -0.31 10.85
N TYR A 208 -17.79 -0.70 10.39
CA TYR A 208 -17.59 -1.19 9.03
C TYR A 208 -17.20 -2.67 8.98
N GLY A 209 -16.61 -3.24 10.03
CA GLY A 209 -16.09 -4.62 10.00
C GLY A 209 -14.71 -4.75 9.35
N THR A 210 -14.05 -3.62 9.04
CA THR A 210 -12.71 -3.60 8.46
C THR A 210 -11.64 -3.15 9.47
N LYS A 211 -10.39 -3.14 9.01
CA LYS A 211 -9.19 -2.78 9.74
C LYS A 211 -8.70 -1.40 9.30
N PHE A 212 -7.99 -0.73 10.18
CA PHE A 212 -7.35 0.55 9.91
C PHE A 212 -5.83 0.41 9.87
N LYS A 213 -5.19 1.13 8.94
CA LYS A 213 -3.73 1.21 8.81
C LYS A 213 -3.25 2.64 8.74
N ILE A 214 -2.01 2.86 9.18
CA ILE A 214 -1.33 4.13 9.04
C ILE A 214 -0.46 4.07 7.79
N ASN A 215 -0.68 5.00 6.86
CA ASN A 215 0.15 5.16 5.68
C ASN A 215 1.24 6.21 5.95
N PRO A 216 2.54 5.86 5.94
CA PRO A 216 3.61 6.84 6.13
C PRO A 216 3.88 7.61 4.84
N SER A 217 2.89 8.38 4.39
CA SER A 217 2.95 9.12 3.13
C SER A 217 4.17 10.04 3.07
N PHE A 218 4.58 10.59 4.22
CA PHE A 218 5.78 11.40 4.40
C PHE A 218 7.08 10.77 3.92
N ALA A 219 7.16 9.44 3.77
CA ALA A 219 8.31 8.77 3.17
C ALA A 219 8.60 9.26 1.74
N ARG A 220 7.58 9.81 1.05
CA ARG A 220 7.68 10.43 -0.29
C ARG A 220 8.14 11.90 -0.26
N ALA A 221 8.32 12.49 0.93
CA ALA A 221 8.75 13.88 1.04
C ALA A 221 10.16 14.09 0.45
N LYS A 222 10.45 15.31 0.02
CA LYS A 222 11.79 15.69 -0.47
C LYS A 222 12.77 16.03 0.67
N ASN A 223 12.25 16.30 1.86
CA ASN A 223 13.03 16.78 3.00
C ASN A 223 13.40 15.62 3.94
N ALA A 224 14.68 15.26 3.98
CA ALA A 224 15.23 14.20 4.83
C ALA A 224 14.94 14.41 6.33
N ALA A 225 15.10 15.64 6.85
CA ALA A 225 14.85 15.95 8.26
C ALA A 225 13.37 15.78 8.63
N LEU A 226 12.45 16.09 7.71
CA LEU A 226 11.02 15.82 7.90
C LEU A 226 10.75 14.32 7.97
N ILE A 227 11.33 13.53 7.05
CA ILE A 227 11.18 12.07 7.01
C ILE A 227 11.70 11.47 8.32
N GLU A 228 12.89 11.87 8.76
CA GLU A 228 13.49 11.40 10.01
C GLU A 228 12.59 11.73 11.21
N LYS A 229 12.17 13.00 11.32
CA LYS A 229 11.30 13.45 12.42
C LYS A 229 10.01 12.64 12.45
N GLN A 230 9.31 12.51 11.33
CA GLN A 230 8.03 11.80 11.28
C GLN A 230 8.20 10.29 11.47
N SER A 231 9.30 9.69 11.00
CA SER A 231 9.62 8.28 11.26
C SER A 231 9.79 8.02 12.74
N LYS A 232 10.54 8.88 13.44
CA LYS A 232 10.74 8.81 14.89
C LYS A 232 9.43 8.99 15.65
N THR A 233 8.64 10.00 15.28
CA THR A 233 7.35 10.27 15.91
C THR A 233 6.40 9.08 15.75
N LEU A 234 6.27 8.53 14.55
CA LEU A 234 5.42 7.37 14.29
C LEU A 234 5.88 6.15 15.09
N SER A 235 7.17 5.83 15.05
CA SER A 235 7.73 4.69 15.80
C SER A 235 7.47 4.83 17.30
N HIS A 236 7.76 6.00 17.89
CA HIS A 236 7.53 6.28 19.30
C HIS A 236 6.04 6.22 19.68
N LEU A 237 5.17 6.75 18.82
CA LEU A 237 3.72 6.70 19.03
C LEU A 237 3.21 5.25 19.07
N LEU A 238 3.65 4.42 18.12
CA LEU A 238 3.28 3.01 18.05
C LEU A 238 3.79 2.22 19.26
N GLU A 239 5.03 2.46 19.70
CA GLU A 239 5.61 1.79 20.87
C GLU A 239 4.97 2.17 22.21
N ASN A 240 4.25 3.30 22.27
CA ASN A 240 3.62 3.80 23.49
C ASN A 240 2.11 3.57 23.52
N GLN A 241 1.43 3.61 22.37
CA GLN A 241 -0.02 3.38 22.30
C GLN A 241 -0.39 1.90 22.18
N ILE A 242 0.54 1.05 21.71
CA ILE A 242 0.28 -0.38 21.48
C ILE A 242 1.11 -1.19 22.49
N ASP A 243 0.43 -1.72 23.51
CA ASP A 243 1.01 -2.69 24.43
C ASP A 243 0.87 -4.13 23.90
N ASP A 244 1.63 -5.08 24.49
CA ASP A 244 1.64 -6.49 24.09
C ASP A 244 0.24 -7.14 24.18
N SER A 245 -0.63 -6.68 25.09
CA SER A 245 -1.98 -7.21 25.24
C SER A 245 -2.94 -6.73 24.14
N LYS A 246 -2.65 -5.58 23.53
CA LYS A 246 -3.47 -4.93 22.50
C LYS A 246 -2.92 -5.11 21.09
N ILE A 247 -1.74 -5.69 20.91
CA ILE A 247 -1.11 -5.88 19.60
C ILE A 247 -2.01 -6.65 18.63
N ARG A 248 -2.80 -7.62 19.12
CA ARG A 248 -3.78 -8.38 18.31
C ARG A 248 -4.94 -7.54 17.79
N ASN A 249 -5.17 -6.37 18.38
CA ASN A 249 -6.23 -5.44 18.01
C ASN A 249 -5.77 -4.35 17.03
N VAL A 250 -4.48 -4.32 16.69
CA VAL A 250 -3.92 -3.36 15.75
C VAL A 250 -3.42 -4.10 14.52
N PHE A 251 -3.93 -3.74 13.35
CA PHE A 251 -3.48 -4.34 12.10
C PHE A 251 -2.27 -3.57 11.56
N MET A 252 -1.11 -4.22 11.57
CA MET A 252 0.10 -3.68 10.97
C MET A 252 0.79 -4.81 10.21
N ASN A 253 0.75 -4.74 8.88
CA ASN A 253 1.49 -5.63 7.99
C ASN A 253 2.99 -5.67 8.36
N MET A 254 3.52 -4.57 8.92
CA MET A 254 4.90 -4.46 9.37
C MET A 254 5.26 -5.44 10.50
N ILE A 255 4.29 -5.88 11.30
CA ILE A 255 4.52 -6.81 12.41
C ILE A 255 4.68 -8.25 11.90
N ASP A 256 4.02 -8.60 10.79
CA ASP A 256 4.15 -9.91 10.14
C ASP A 256 5.49 -9.96 9.42
N ILE A 257 6.47 -10.69 9.95
CA ILE A 257 7.85 -10.77 9.43
C ILE A 257 7.95 -11.34 8.02
N TYR A 258 6.93 -12.07 7.55
CA TYR A 258 6.92 -12.66 6.21
C TYR A 258 6.38 -11.70 5.16
N PHE A 259 5.57 -10.71 5.56
CA PHE A 259 5.01 -9.73 4.65
C PHE A 259 6.07 -8.73 4.16
N GLY A 260 6.08 -8.44 2.85
CA GLY A 260 6.99 -7.46 2.24
C GLY A 260 8.49 -7.79 2.31
N GLY A 261 8.84 -9.04 2.64
CA GLY A 261 10.21 -9.55 2.70
C GLY A 261 10.69 -10.17 1.38
N ASP A 262 11.54 -11.19 1.46
CA ASP A 262 12.23 -11.77 0.29
C ASP A 262 11.32 -12.51 -0.69
N THR A 263 10.12 -12.91 -0.26
CA THR A 263 9.10 -13.52 -1.11
C THR A 263 8.32 -12.50 -1.95
N PHE A 264 8.50 -11.20 -1.68
CA PHE A 264 7.85 -10.13 -2.42
C PHE A 264 8.85 -9.39 -3.31
N HIS A 265 8.45 -9.16 -4.55
CA HIS A 265 9.15 -8.32 -5.51
C HIS A 265 8.36 -7.04 -5.78
N PRO A 266 8.25 -6.12 -4.79
CA PRO A 266 7.52 -4.87 -4.94
C PRO A 266 8.31 -3.91 -5.83
N LEU A 267 7.67 -3.46 -6.90
CA LEU A 267 8.19 -2.47 -7.81
C LEU A 267 7.29 -1.24 -7.80
N SER A 268 7.87 -0.08 -8.12
CA SER A 268 7.10 1.10 -8.48
C SER A 268 7.50 1.56 -9.86
N TYR A 269 6.51 1.84 -10.69
CA TYR A 269 6.69 2.36 -12.03
C TYR A 269 6.01 3.71 -12.17
N THR A 270 6.75 4.68 -12.70
CA THR A 270 6.29 6.06 -12.81
C THR A 270 7.15 6.85 -13.78
N ASP A 271 6.52 7.69 -14.62
CA ASP A 271 7.19 8.54 -15.61
C ASP A 271 8.22 7.79 -16.48
N GLY A 272 7.85 6.59 -16.97
CA GLY A 272 8.71 5.78 -17.84
C GLY A 272 9.83 5.02 -17.11
N ARG A 273 9.92 5.10 -15.78
CA ARG A 273 11.02 4.55 -14.96
C ARG A 273 10.53 3.52 -13.97
N LEU A 274 11.39 2.56 -13.66
CA LEU A 274 11.13 1.45 -12.75
C LEU A 274 12.06 1.52 -11.53
N PHE A 275 11.51 1.28 -10.35
CA PHE A 275 12.25 1.32 -9.09
C PHE A 275 11.88 0.13 -8.21
N ILE A 276 12.82 -0.32 -7.36
CA ILE A 276 12.50 -1.16 -6.21
C ILE A 276 11.65 -0.35 -5.23
N ALA A 277 10.48 -0.85 -4.85
CA ALA A 277 9.62 -0.19 -3.87
C ALA A 277 9.93 -0.71 -2.45
N PRO A 278 10.61 0.08 -1.58
CA PRO A 278 10.89 -0.37 -0.22
C PRO A 278 9.59 -0.52 0.56
N TYR A 279 9.58 -1.50 1.45
CA TYR A 279 8.49 -1.71 2.38
C TYR A 279 8.78 -0.91 3.65
N PHE A 280 8.08 0.20 3.86
CA PHE A 280 8.18 1.02 5.06
C PHE A 280 6.77 1.23 5.61
N TYR A 281 6.35 0.35 6.52
CA TYR A 281 4.96 0.14 6.99
C TYR A 281 3.96 -0.30 5.91
N GLU A 282 4.15 0.16 4.68
CA GLU A 282 3.53 -0.30 3.43
C GLU A 282 4.57 -0.16 2.29
N PHE A 283 4.30 -0.71 1.11
CA PHE A 283 5.14 -0.44 -0.06
C PHE A 283 5.04 1.04 -0.46
N VAL A 284 6.19 1.69 -0.60
CA VAL A 284 6.26 3.13 -0.91
C VAL A 284 6.87 3.32 -2.30
N ALA A 285 6.10 3.93 -3.20
CA ALA A 285 6.62 4.41 -4.48
C ALA A 285 7.59 5.58 -4.24
N LEU A 286 8.89 5.35 -4.47
CA LEU A 286 9.96 6.34 -4.25
C LEU A 286 10.78 6.53 -5.51
N LYS A 287 10.80 7.76 -6.02
CA LYS A 287 11.56 8.16 -7.21
C LYS A 287 13.01 8.53 -6.84
N LYS A 288 13.77 7.56 -6.33
CA LYS A 288 15.14 7.73 -5.84
C LYS A 288 16.14 6.99 -6.74
N PRO A 289 17.23 7.64 -7.22
CA PRO A 289 18.20 7.01 -8.12
C PRO A 289 18.81 5.71 -7.57
N GLU A 290 18.95 5.61 -6.25
CA GLU A 290 19.51 4.44 -5.58
C GLU A 290 18.64 3.19 -5.75
N LEU A 291 17.33 3.37 -5.99
CA LEU A 291 16.35 2.30 -6.17
C LEU A 291 16.05 2.02 -7.64
N GLU A 292 16.55 2.85 -8.56
CA GLU A 292 16.21 2.80 -9.98
C GLU A 292 16.79 1.56 -10.66
N ILE A 293 15.95 0.88 -11.43
CA ILE A 293 16.31 -0.17 -12.35
C ILE A 293 16.37 0.46 -13.74
N ARG A 294 17.54 0.44 -14.37
CA ARG A 294 17.71 1.07 -15.68
C ARG A 294 17.15 0.18 -16.77
N ALA A 295 16.38 0.77 -17.68
CA ALA A 295 16.02 0.11 -18.92
C ALA A 295 17.29 -0.17 -19.75
N ARG A 296 17.27 -1.24 -20.55
CA ARG A 296 18.34 -1.54 -21.51
C ARG A 296 18.25 -0.61 -22.73
N GLU A 297 19.17 -0.76 -23.68
CA GLU A 297 19.26 0.10 -24.87
C GLU A 297 17.99 0.08 -25.74
N ASP A 298 17.22 -1.01 -25.71
CA ASP A 298 15.92 -1.10 -26.37
C ASP A 298 14.78 -0.43 -25.61
N GLY A 299 15.08 0.12 -24.42
CA GLY A 299 14.18 0.81 -23.52
C GLY A 299 13.14 -0.11 -22.87
N ARG A 300 13.48 -1.39 -22.68
CA ARG A 300 12.71 -2.38 -21.90
C ARG A 300 13.38 -2.68 -20.55
N PHE A 301 12.57 -3.18 -19.62
CA PHE A 301 13.02 -3.69 -18.32
C PHE A 301 12.97 -5.21 -18.35
N TYR A 302 13.92 -5.83 -17.65
CA TYR A 302 14.06 -7.28 -17.61
C TYR A 302 14.04 -7.77 -16.18
N MET A 303 13.46 -8.95 -15.96
CA MET A 303 13.39 -9.60 -14.66
C MET A 303 14.80 -9.76 -14.04
N GLY A 304 15.80 -10.11 -14.85
CA GLY A 304 17.19 -10.25 -14.40
C GLY A 304 17.79 -8.96 -13.83
N ASP A 305 17.42 -7.80 -14.39
CA ASP A 305 17.91 -6.49 -13.92
C ASP A 305 17.24 -6.11 -12.58
N VAL A 306 16.00 -6.55 -12.35
CA VAL A 306 15.32 -6.42 -11.05
C VAL A 306 16.07 -7.22 -9.98
N PHE A 307 16.39 -8.49 -10.25
CA PHE A 307 17.10 -9.34 -9.30
C PHE A 307 18.52 -8.85 -9.02
N ALA A 308 19.26 -8.44 -10.05
CA ALA A 308 20.59 -7.86 -9.90
C ALA A 308 20.54 -6.60 -9.02
N LYS A 309 19.53 -5.73 -9.21
CA LYS A 309 19.36 -4.54 -8.38
C LYS A 309 19.05 -4.90 -6.91
N ARG A 310 18.24 -5.93 -6.65
CA ARG A 310 17.95 -6.40 -5.29
C ARG A 310 19.18 -6.98 -4.59
N GLU A 311 20.00 -7.74 -5.31
CA GLU A 311 21.25 -8.29 -4.78
C GLU A 311 22.22 -7.15 -4.42
N GLU A 312 22.38 -6.17 -5.33
CA GLU A 312 23.17 -4.96 -5.08
C GLU A 312 22.72 -4.24 -3.80
N LEU A 313 21.41 -4.00 -3.67
CA LEU A 313 20.85 -3.34 -2.49
C LEU A 313 21.04 -4.17 -1.22
N THR A 314 20.88 -5.48 -1.27
CA THR A 314 21.11 -6.38 -0.12
C THR A 314 22.53 -6.21 0.42
N ILE A 315 23.54 -6.26 -0.46
CA ILE A 315 24.95 -6.11 -0.07
C ILE A 315 25.20 -4.72 0.52
N GLN A 316 24.71 -3.66 -0.14
CA GLN A 316 24.87 -2.28 0.32
C GLN A 316 24.23 -2.03 1.69
N GLN A 317 23.10 -2.67 1.96
CA GLN A 317 22.40 -2.54 3.23
C GLN A 317 23.15 -3.20 4.38
N TYR A 318 23.66 -4.43 4.20
CA TYR A 318 24.49 -5.06 5.23
C TYR A 318 25.75 -4.25 5.51
N ALA A 319 26.42 -3.75 4.47
CA ALA A 319 27.60 -2.89 4.64
C ALA A 319 27.27 -1.61 5.42
N HIS A 320 26.16 -0.93 5.10
CA HIS A 320 25.77 0.28 5.79
C HIS A 320 25.28 0.04 7.23
N ALA A 321 24.75 -1.15 7.53
CA ALA A 321 24.28 -1.49 8.88
C ALA A 321 25.43 -1.48 9.91
N GLU A 322 26.67 -1.69 9.49
CA GLU A 322 27.88 -1.58 10.33
C GLU A 322 28.15 -0.14 10.79
N ASP A 323 27.76 0.86 9.99
CA ASP A 323 27.91 2.28 10.32
C ASP A 323 26.80 2.80 11.24
N LEU A 324 25.74 2.02 11.44
CA LEU A 324 24.54 2.42 12.18
C LEU A 324 24.62 1.95 13.64
N PRO A 325 24.47 2.83 14.65
CA PRO A 325 24.73 2.51 16.06
C PRO A 325 23.95 1.32 16.62
N GLU A 326 22.77 1.04 16.07
CA GLU A 326 21.83 0.05 16.61
C GLU A 326 21.59 -1.16 15.68
N CYS A 327 22.23 -1.22 14.50
CA CYS A 327 21.85 -2.17 13.45
C CYS A 327 22.78 -3.39 13.33
N ALA A 328 24.10 -3.22 13.40
CA ALA A 328 25.07 -4.31 13.17
C ALA A 328 24.82 -5.55 14.03
N GLY A 329 24.51 -5.36 15.32
CA GLY A 329 24.18 -6.45 16.26
C GLY A 329 22.68 -6.74 16.42
N CYS A 330 21.81 -6.15 15.60
CA CYS A 330 20.37 -6.29 15.77
C CYS A 330 19.86 -7.64 15.23
N PRO A 331 19.12 -8.43 16.02
CA PRO A 331 18.56 -9.71 15.55
C PRO A 331 17.53 -9.54 14.43
N PHE A 332 17.01 -8.33 14.22
CA PHE A 332 16.04 -8.02 13.16
C PHE A 332 16.69 -7.48 11.88
N LEU A 333 18.03 -7.39 11.82
CA LEU A 333 18.72 -6.86 10.66
C LEU A 333 18.32 -7.59 9.35
N PRO A 334 18.26 -8.93 9.27
CA PRO A 334 17.84 -9.61 8.04
C PRO A 334 16.46 -9.18 7.55
N ASN A 335 15.48 -9.02 8.45
CA ASN A 335 14.13 -8.55 8.08
C ASN A 335 14.13 -7.09 7.64
N CYS A 336 15.00 -6.26 8.21
CA CYS A 336 15.15 -4.87 7.79
C CYS A 336 15.80 -4.78 6.41
N VAL A 337 16.76 -5.65 6.12
CA VAL A 337 17.43 -5.73 4.81
C VAL A 337 16.46 -6.22 3.73
N SER A 338 15.71 -7.31 3.98
CA SER A 338 14.74 -7.85 3.00
C SER A 338 13.64 -6.85 2.62
N ARG A 339 13.29 -5.96 3.55
CA ARG A 339 12.30 -4.87 3.36
C ARG A 339 12.87 -3.57 2.81
N ASN A 340 14.18 -3.49 2.58
CA ASN A 340 14.88 -2.27 2.19
C ASN A 340 14.82 -1.12 3.24
N HIS A 341 14.63 -1.43 4.53
CA HIS A 341 14.62 -0.42 5.60
C HIS A 341 15.98 0.27 5.76
N ILE A 342 17.08 -0.49 5.68
CA ILE A 342 18.42 0.08 5.83
C ILE A 342 18.76 0.95 4.62
N GLN A 343 18.31 0.55 3.43
CA GLN A 343 18.44 1.38 2.24
C GLN A 343 17.63 2.67 2.37
N PHE A 344 16.40 2.57 2.90
CA PHE A 344 15.56 3.73 3.19
C PHE A 344 16.21 4.70 4.16
N MET A 345 16.86 4.18 5.22
CA MET A 345 17.63 5.00 6.15
C MET A 345 18.79 5.71 5.45
N LYS A 346 19.61 4.95 4.68
CA LYS A 346 20.77 5.47 3.94
C LYS A 346 20.40 6.64 3.01
N MET A 347 19.42 6.43 2.13
CA MET A 347 19.03 7.43 1.11
C MET A 347 18.34 8.68 1.68
N ASN A 348 17.92 8.62 2.95
CA ASN A 348 17.33 9.75 3.67
C ASN A 348 18.21 10.24 4.82
N GLN A 349 19.46 9.78 4.93
CA GLN A 349 20.43 10.21 5.95
C GLN A 349 19.92 10.00 7.38
N ILE A 350 19.13 8.95 7.61
CA ILE A 350 18.57 8.61 8.91
C ILE A 350 19.53 7.67 9.63
N THR A 351 19.98 8.05 10.82
CA THR A 351 20.93 7.24 11.61
C THR A 351 20.27 6.47 12.76
N SER A 352 19.08 6.89 13.17
CA SER A 352 18.30 6.25 14.23
C SER A 352 17.40 5.12 13.71
N CYS A 353 17.10 4.12 14.54
CA CYS A 353 16.14 3.09 14.18
C CYS A 353 14.74 3.67 13.83
N VAL A 354 14.21 3.28 12.68
CA VAL A 354 12.88 3.72 12.17
C VAL A 354 11.76 2.69 12.41
N VAL A 355 12.10 1.58 13.07
CA VAL A 355 11.22 0.43 13.29
C VAL A 355 10.78 0.41 14.76
N PRO A 356 9.48 0.15 15.06
CA PRO A 356 9.01 -0.02 16.43
C PRO A 356 9.45 -1.38 16.97
N LYS A 357 10.61 -1.42 17.63
CA LYS A 357 11.30 -2.65 18.06
C LYS A 357 10.43 -3.51 18.98
N LYS A 358 9.63 -2.88 19.85
CA LYS A 358 8.71 -3.62 20.74
C LYS A 358 7.72 -4.47 19.95
N LEU A 359 7.15 -3.91 18.88
CA LEU A 359 6.15 -4.60 18.06
C LEU A 359 6.77 -5.72 17.21
N TYR A 360 7.99 -5.51 16.71
CA TYR A 360 8.75 -6.55 16.02
C TYR A 360 9.09 -7.74 16.92
N ARG A 361 9.39 -7.51 18.20
CA ARG A 361 9.66 -8.61 19.15
C ARG A 361 8.44 -9.47 19.41
N SER A 362 7.27 -8.85 19.46
CA SER A 362 6.03 -9.53 19.82
C SER A 362 5.51 -10.44 18.71
N SER A 363 5.85 -10.18 17.43
CA SER A 363 5.55 -11.10 16.33
C SER A 363 6.28 -12.44 16.45
N TYR A 364 7.55 -12.42 16.88
CA TYR A 364 8.31 -13.66 17.16
C TYR A 364 7.72 -14.50 18.29
N LYS A 365 7.01 -13.89 19.24
CA LYS A 365 6.35 -14.61 20.34
C LYS A 365 4.99 -15.19 19.96
N THR A 366 4.34 -14.65 18.94
CA THR A 366 3.04 -15.14 18.46
C THR A 366 3.15 -16.26 17.42
N VAL A 367 4.34 -16.57 16.95
CA VAL A 367 4.65 -17.78 16.16
C VAL A 367 5.08 -18.88 17.14
N GLU A 368 4.20 -19.24 18.08
CA GLU A 368 4.26 -20.56 18.71
C GLU A 368 3.37 -21.50 17.88
N TYR A 369 3.96 -22.62 17.46
CA TYR A 369 3.37 -23.65 16.58
C TYR A 369 2.06 -24.24 17.08
#